data_AF-A0A7Y4X9B9-F1
#
_entry.id   AF-A0A7Y4X9B9-F1
#
_cell.length_a   1.000
_cell.length_b   1.000
_cell.length_c   1.000
_cell.angle_alpha   90.00
_cell.angle_beta   90.00
_cell.angle_gamma   90.00
#
_symmetry.space_group_name_H-M   'P 1'
#
loop_
_entity.id
_entity.type
_entity.pdbx_description
1 polymer ?
#
loop_
_entity_poly.entity_id
_entity_poly.type
_entity_poly.pdbx_seq_one_letter_code
_entity_poly.pdbx_strand_id
1 'polypeptide(L)'
;AAGPLASSALVKSIGALTGENDLYFFDAISPIVEGDTINYDVAFKAARYGKGGDDYVNCPMNKEEYDRFYEALCVAETVKPHEGMEDEAKFFEGCLPIEEIARRGRDTLRYGPMKPVGLIDPRTGLQPYACVQLRLENLLADAYNIVGFQCHIKYGEQRRVLQLIPGLEQAEFIRFGQMHRNTYICSPRLLRETLQMRLHPRVLFAGQISGIEGYTEAMATGMLAGMNAARLAWGKETAAAPRWSAIGSLAFYLAHADAKNFQPANTTFALLPALEPEVRKVAKKKSDRHRIQVERGLTAFKAWLNEIGESD
;
A
#
# COMPACT_ATOMS: atom_id res chain seq x y z
N ALA A 1 8.90 14.35 -9.26
CA ALA A 1 7.99 13.77 -8.24
C ALA A 1 6.57 14.34 -8.40
N ALA A 2 5.86 13.92 -9.45
CA ALA A 2 4.52 14.46 -9.76
C ALA A 2 3.37 13.70 -9.08
N GLY A 3 3.67 12.63 -8.34
CA GLY A 3 2.67 11.81 -7.66
C GLY A 3 1.80 10.97 -8.60
N PRO A 4 0.69 10.38 -8.09
CA PRO A 4 -0.21 9.52 -8.86
C PRO A 4 -1.01 10.25 -9.95
N LEU A 5 -1.34 11.51 -9.67
CA LEU A 5 -2.21 12.36 -10.50
C LEU A 5 -1.38 13.35 -11.32
N ALA A 6 -0.30 12.86 -11.95
CA ALA A 6 0.48 13.66 -12.88
C ALA A 6 -0.41 14.23 -13.99
N SER A 7 -0.21 15.50 -14.34
CA SER A 7 -1.03 16.14 -15.38
C SER A 7 -0.89 15.41 -16.71
N SER A 8 -1.97 15.38 -17.51
CA SER A 8 -1.98 14.70 -18.81
C SER A 8 -0.85 15.17 -19.74
N ALA A 9 -0.51 16.46 -19.70
CA ALA A 9 0.61 17.03 -20.46
C ALA A 9 1.98 16.48 -20.03
N LEU A 10 2.19 16.27 -18.73
CA LEU A 10 3.42 15.68 -18.20
C LEU A 10 3.49 14.20 -18.56
N VAL A 11 2.40 13.45 -18.40
CA VAL A 11 2.35 12.02 -18.77
C VAL A 11 2.68 11.83 -20.25
N LYS A 12 2.09 12.64 -21.14
CA LYS A 12 2.38 12.61 -22.58
C LYS A 12 3.86 12.91 -22.87
N SER A 13 4.43 13.91 -22.19
CA SER A 13 5.85 14.25 -22.35
C SER A 13 6.77 13.13 -21.88
N ILE A 14 6.44 12.47 -20.76
CA ILE A 14 7.20 11.31 -20.26
C ILE A 14 7.10 10.16 -21.26
N GLY A 15 5.91 9.83 -21.75
CA GLY A 15 5.73 8.75 -22.75
C GLY A 15 6.53 9.00 -24.03
N ALA A 16 6.56 10.24 -24.52
CA ALA A 16 7.40 10.61 -25.66
C ALA A 16 8.90 10.49 -25.36
N LEU A 17 9.33 10.81 -24.13
CA LEU A 17 10.72 10.71 -23.69
C LEU A 17 11.18 9.26 -23.49
N THR A 18 10.29 8.39 -23.00
CA THR A 18 10.61 7.00 -22.64
C THR A 18 10.32 6.01 -23.76
N GLY A 19 9.47 6.37 -24.72
CA GLY A 19 8.91 5.44 -25.70
C GLY A 19 7.86 4.49 -25.12
N GLU A 20 7.37 4.75 -23.91
CA GLU A 20 6.33 3.95 -23.26
C GLU A 20 4.95 4.61 -23.43
N ASN A 21 3.97 3.84 -23.91
CA ASN A 21 2.61 4.34 -24.13
C ASN A 21 1.69 4.15 -22.89
N ASP A 22 1.99 3.17 -22.03
CA ASP A 22 1.14 2.78 -20.90
C ASP A 22 1.86 2.97 -19.56
N LEU A 23 1.76 4.18 -19.02
CA LEU A 23 2.38 4.60 -17.76
C LEU A 23 1.42 4.50 -16.56
N TYR A 24 0.71 3.39 -16.36
CA TYR A 24 -0.31 3.34 -15.30
C TYR A 24 -0.58 1.95 -14.71
N PHE A 25 -1.01 1.94 -13.44
CA PHE A 25 -1.68 0.82 -12.78
C PHE A 25 -2.98 1.30 -12.12
N PHE A 26 -3.77 0.39 -11.60
CA PHE A 26 -4.98 0.72 -10.86
C PHE A 26 -4.82 0.41 -9.37
N ASP A 27 -5.18 1.37 -8.54
CA ASP A 27 -5.27 1.25 -7.09
C ASP A 27 -6.73 1.38 -6.68
N ALA A 28 -7.20 0.57 -5.75
CA ALA A 28 -8.58 0.64 -5.30
C ALA A 28 -8.66 1.47 -4.01
N ILE A 29 -9.67 2.34 -3.91
CA ILE A 29 -9.93 3.15 -2.71
C ILE A 29 -11.04 2.51 -1.91
N SER A 30 -10.94 2.51 -0.58
CA SER A 30 -12.00 2.07 0.32
C SER A 30 -13.15 3.08 0.46
N PRO A 31 -14.38 2.60 0.73
CA PRO A 31 -15.50 3.42 1.15
C PRO A 31 -15.23 4.22 2.43
N ILE A 32 -15.93 5.36 2.57
CA ILE A 32 -15.99 6.19 3.78
C ILE A 32 -17.44 6.28 4.25
N VAL A 33 -17.64 6.04 5.55
CA VAL A 33 -18.91 6.06 6.26
C VAL A 33 -19.04 7.33 7.09
N GLU A 34 -20.25 7.88 7.15
CA GLU A 34 -20.63 8.98 8.04
C GLU A 34 -20.73 8.50 9.49
N GLY A 35 -19.97 9.11 10.38
CA GLY A 35 -19.75 8.66 11.75
C GLY A 35 -21.02 8.55 12.59
N ASP A 36 -21.95 9.49 12.43
CA ASP A 36 -23.22 9.54 13.15
C ASP A 36 -24.20 8.43 12.74
N THR A 37 -23.95 7.76 11.62
CA THR A 37 -24.79 6.68 11.10
C THR A 37 -24.32 5.28 11.51
N ILE A 38 -23.20 5.20 12.25
CA ILE A 38 -22.67 3.96 12.81
C ILE A 38 -23.46 3.59 14.06
N ASN A 39 -23.94 2.35 14.12
CA ASN A 39 -24.61 1.83 15.29
C ASN A 39 -23.59 1.35 16.36
N TYR A 40 -23.34 2.22 17.34
CA TYR A 40 -22.42 1.98 18.46
C TYR A 40 -22.98 1.08 19.57
N ASP A 41 -24.24 0.62 19.49
CA ASP A 41 -24.73 -0.46 20.35
C ASP A 41 -24.14 -1.82 19.93
N VAL A 42 -23.62 -1.89 18.69
CA VAL A 42 -22.96 -3.08 18.13
C VAL A 42 -21.46 -2.83 17.93
N ALA A 43 -21.10 -1.71 17.31
CA ALA A 43 -19.72 -1.37 17.03
C ALA A 43 -19.02 -0.79 18.27
N PHE A 44 -17.71 -1.05 18.43
CA PHE A 44 -16.96 -0.60 19.61
C PHE A 44 -15.60 -0.01 19.27
N LYS A 45 -15.20 1.04 20.00
CA LYS A 45 -13.87 1.63 19.88
C LYS A 45 -12.85 0.78 20.63
N ALA A 46 -11.80 0.35 19.92
CA ALA A 46 -10.70 -0.40 20.52
C ALA A 46 -9.49 -0.49 19.59
N ALA A 47 -8.29 -0.42 20.17
CA ALA A 47 -7.07 -0.86 19.53
C ALA A 47 -6.84 -2.36 19.74
N ARG A 48 -6.15 -3.00 18.79
CA ARG A 48 -5.74 -4.41 18.95
C ARG A 48 -4.82 -4.56 20.16
N TYR A 49 -5.05 -5.62 20.94
CA TYR A 49 -4.34 -5.96 22.17
C TYR A 49 -4.41 -4.88 23.27
N GLY A 50 -5.35 -3.93 23.17
CA GLY A 50 -5.42 -2.79 24.08
C GLY A 50 -4.20 -1.86 24.00
N LYS A 51 -3.44 -1.90 22.90
CA LYS A 51 -2.24 -1.09 22.68
C LYS A 51 -2.44 -0.15 21.50
N GLY A 52 -2.94 1.05 21.77
CA GLY A 52 -3.19 2.11 20.78
C GLY A 52 -4.22 3.13 21.28
N GLY A 53 -4.48 4.17 20.49
CA GLY A 53 -5.55 5.15 20.74
C GLY A 53 -6.92 4.66 20.25
N ASP A 54 -7.95 5.49 20.46
CA ASP A 54 -9.35 5.22 20.09
C ASP A 54 -9.66 5.52 18.60
N ASP A 55 -8.65 5.42 17.73
CA ASP A 55 -8.72 5.80 16.32
C ASP A 55 -9.50 4.80 15.45
N TYR A 56 -9.89 3.66 16.02
CA TYR A 56 -10.58 2.59 15.33
C TYR A 56 -11.91 2.24 15.97
N VAL A 57 -12.95 2.20 15.14
CA VAL A 57 -14.25 1.59 15.45
C VAL A 57 -14.27 0.18 14.85
N ASN A 58 -14.72 -0.80 15.62
CA ASN A 58 -14.67 -2.21 15.25
C ASN A 58 -16.09 -2.75 15.15
N CYS A 59 -16.42 -3.31 13.99
CA CYS A 59 -17.69 -3.95 13.69
C CYS A 59 -17.50 -5.48 13.78
N PRO A 60 -17.86 -6.13 14.90
CA PRO A 60 -17.67 -7.56 15.09
C PRO A 60 -18.70 -8.35 14.27
N MET A 61 -18.30 -9.53 13.79
CA MET A 61 -19.19 -10.49 13.12
C MET A 61 -19.09 -11.86 13.79
N ASN A 62 -20.24 -12.52 13.93
CA ASN A 62 -20.31 -13.96 14.13
C ASN A 62 -20.10 -14.71 12.79
N LYS A 63 -20.19 -16.05 12.83
CA LYS A 63 -19.91 -16.87 11.65
C LYS A 63 -21.00 -16.72 10.59
N GLU A 64 -22.26 -16.66 11.01
CA GLU A 64 -23.42 -16.57 10.14
C GLU A 64 -23.50 -15.21 9.41
N GLU A 65 -23.19 -14.13 10.11
CA GLU A 65 -23.05 -12.78 9.56
C GLU A 65 -21.91 -12.69 8.56
N TYR A 66 -20.75 -13.27 8.91
CA TYR A 66 -19.61 -13.36 7.99
C TYR A 66 -19.96 -14.12 6.71
N ASP A 67 -20.64 -15.26 6.84
CA ASP A 67 -21.02 -16.10 5.70
C ASP A 67 -21.97 -15.37 4.76
N ARG A 68 -22.98 -14.69 5.32
CA ARG A 68 -23.91 -13.86 4.56
C ARG A 68 -23.19 -12.73 3.82
N PHE A 69 -22.27 -12.03 4.49
CA PHE A 69 -21.48 -10.98 3.89
C PHE A 69 -20.58 -11.51 2.77
N TYR A 70 -19.88 -12.63 3.01
CA TYR A 70 -18.99 -13.27 2.04
C TYR A 70 -19.75 -13.70 0.78
N GLU A 71 -20.89 -14.35 0.94
CA GLU A 71 -21.74 -14.75 -0.19
C GLU A 71 -22.21 -13.54 -1.00
N ALA A 72 -22.71 -12.50 -0.32
CA ALA A 72 -23.14 -11.26 -0.95
C ALA A 72 -22.02 -10.55 -1.71
N LEU A 73 -20.80 -10.57 -1.16
CA LEU A 73 -19.61 -9.98 -1.76
C LEU A 73 -19.15 -10.74 -3.01
N CYS A 74 -19.17 -12.08 -2.97
CA CYS A 74 -18.75 -12.92 -4.10
C CYS A 74 -19.65 -12.78 -5.33
N VAL A 75 -20.93 -12.46 -5.14
CA VAL A 75 -21.91 -12.27 -6.22
C VAL A 75 -22.15 -10.81 -6.58
N ALA A 76 -21.49 -9.87 -5.90
CA ALA A 76 -21.69 -8.45 -6.13
C ALA A 76 -21.26 -8.04 -7.54
N GLU A 77 -22.08 -7.22 -8.22
CA GLU A 77 -21.74 -6.77 -9.55
C GLU A 77 -20.58 -5.76 -9.53
N THR A 78 -19.53 -6.04 -10.30
CA THR A 78 -18.41 -5.12 -10.50
C THR A 78 -18.66 -4.17 -11.67
N VAL A 79 -17.97 -3.02 -11.63
CA VAL A 79 -17.93 -2.10 -12.76
C VAL A 79 -17.12 -2.76 -13.89
N LYS A 80 -17.58 -2.58 -15.14
CA LYS A 80 -16.85 -3.08 -16.30
C LYS A 80 -15.68 -2.13 -16.62
N PRO A 81 -14.49 -2.67 -16.97
CA PRO A 81 -13.40 -1.89 -17.52
C PRO A 81 -13.89 -1.02 -18.70
N HIS A 82 -13.37 0.21 -18.83
CA HIS A 82 -13.64 1.01 -20.04
C HIS A 82 -12.93 0.38 -21.26
N GLU A 83 -13.40 0.64 -22.49
CA GLU A 83 -12.71 0.20 -23.71
C GLU A 83 -11.26 0.71 -23.72
N GLY A 84 -10.30 -0.20 -23.95
CA GLY A 84 -8.86 0.07 -23.82
C GLY A 84 -8.27 -0.16 -22.42
N MET A 85 -9.09 -0.60 -21.45
CA MET A 85 -8.67 -0.98 -20.09
C MET A 85 -8.80 -2.50 -19.83
N GLU A 86 -8.75 -3.33 -20.87
CA GLU A 86 -8.89 -4.79 -20.77
C GLU A 86 -7.80 -5.45 -19.90
N ASP A 87 -6.68 -4.76 -19.70
CA ASP A 87 -5.55 -5.16 -18.83
C ASP A 87 -5.79 -4.84 -17.33
N GLU A 88 -7.00 -4.39 -16.94
CA GLU A 88 -7.44 -4.15 -15.54
C GLU A 88 -7.30 -5.36 -14.61
N ALA A 89 -7.03 -6.56 -15.14
CA ALA A 89 -6.66 -7.73 -14.36
C ALA A 89 -5.27 -7.61 -13.66
N LYS A 90 -4.44 -6.63 -14.03
CA LYS A 90 -3.18 -6.31 -13.36
C LYS A 90 -3.44 -5.49 -12.09
N PHE A 91 -4.12 -6.08 -11.12
CA PHE A 91 -4.28 -5.46 -9.82
C PHE A 91 -2.93 -5.31 -9.12
N PHE A 92 -2.75 -4.21 -8.41
CA PHE A 92 -1.63 -4.08 -7.50
C PHE A 92 -1.82 -5.09 -6.33
N GLU A 93 -0.92 -6.08 -6.22
CA GLU A 93 -1.04 -7.15 -5.20
C GLU A 93 -1.07 -6.64 -3.75
N GLY A 94 -0.52 -5.45 -3.49
CA GLY A 94 -0.60 -4.81 -2.17
C GLY A 94 -1.94 -4.14 -1.87
N CYS A 95 -2.77 -3.86 -2.89
CA CYS A 95 -4.05 -3.18 -2.78
C CYS A 95 -5.14 -3.85 -3.63
N LEU A 96 -5.31 -5.16 -3.43
CA LEU A 96 -6.33 -5.93 -4.13
C LEU A 96 -7.75 -5.52 -3.71
N PRO A 97 -8.71 -5.47 -4.64
CA PRO A 97 -10.13 -5.30 -4.31
C PRO A 97 -10.63 -6.41 -3.38
N ILE A 98 -11.47 -6.08 -2.41
CA ILE A 98 -11.95 -7.01 -1.39
C ILE A 98 -12.72 -8.21 -1.99
N GLU A 99 -13.44 -7.99 -3.09
CA GLU A 99 -14.09 -9.04 -3.87
C GLU A 99 -13.10 -10.02 -4.50
N GLU A 100 -11.91 -9.56 -4.92
CA GLU A 100 -10.86 -10.45 -5.42
C GLU A 100 -10.19 -11.23 -4.29
N ILE A 101 -9.99 -10.60 -3.12
CA ILE A 101 -9.50 -11.28 -1.92
C ILE A 101 -10.49 -12.39 -1.51
N ALA A 102 -11.78 -12.13 -1.58
CA ALA A 102 -12.84 -13.10 -1.28
C ALA A 102 -12.82 -14.31 -2.24
N ARG A 103 -12.60 -14.06 -3.54
CA ARG A 103 -12.49 -15.13 -4.56
C ARG A 103 -11.28 -16.03 -4.37
N ARG A 104 -10.17 -15.50 -3.83
CA ARG A 104 -8.96 -16.29 -3.50
C ARG A 104 -9.19 -17.31 -2.38
N GLY A 105 -10.24 -17.14 -1.58
CA GLY A 105 -10.68 -18.16 -0.62
C GLY A 105 -11.54 -17.61 0.50
N ARG A 106 -12.44 -18.46 1.03
CA ARG A 106 -13.40 -18.08 2.08
C ARG A 106 -12.74 -17.51 3.31
N ASP A 107 -11.60 -18.02 3.76
CA ASP A 107 -10.95 -17.53 4.98
C ASP A 107 -9.91 -16.43 4.74
N THR A 108 -9.64 -16.09 3.48
CA THR A 108 -8.63 -15.08 3.12
C THR A 108 -8.95 -13.72 3.75
N LEU A 109 -10.23 -13.33 3.78
CA LEU A 109 -10.65 -12.08 4.44
C LEU A 109 -10.33 -12.08 5.94
N ARG A 110 -10.53 -13.21 6.64
CA ARG A 110 -10.26 -13.35 8.08
C ARG A 110 -8.77 -13.41 8.41
N TYR A 111 -7.92 -13.67 7.43
CA TYR A 111 -6.47 -13.55 7.58
C TYR A 111 -5.93 -12.19 7.15
N GLY A 112 -6.70 -11.43 6.35
CA GLY A 112 -6.39 -10.09 5.87
C GLY A 112 -7.28 -9.01 6.50
N PRO A 113 -8.13 -8.32 5.71
CA PRO A 113 -8.83 -7.10 6.13
C PRO A 113 -9.85 -7.30 7.27
N MET A 114 -10.38 -8.52 7.43
CA MET A 114 -11.41 -8.83 8.43
C MET A 114 -10.86 -9.62 9.63
N LYS A 115 -9.55 -9.58 9.85
CA LYS A 115 -8.89 -10.35 10.91
C LYS A 115 -9.36 -9.90 12.30
N PRO A 116 -9.84 -10.79 13.18
CA PRO A 116 -10.34 -10.38 14.51
C PRO A 116 -9.24 -10.34 15.60
N VAL A 117 -8.02 -10.79 15.29
CA VAL A 117 -6.98 -11.05 16.29
C VAL A 117 -6.66 -9.82 17.15
N GLY A 118 -6.73 -10.01 18.47
CA GLY A 118 -6.43 -8.96 19.45
C GLY A 118 -7.59 -8.00 19.72
N LEU A 119 -8.79 -8.27 19.19
CA LEU A 119 -10.02 -7.54 19.51
C LEU A 119 -10.91 -8.43 20.37
N ILE A 120 -11.52 -7.88 21.41
CA ILE A 120 -12.48 -8.55 22.27
C ILE A 120 -13.78 -7.76 22.18
N ASP A 121 -14.86 -8.41 21.75
CA ASP A 121 -16.19 -7.77 21.70
C ASP A 121 -16.71 -7.59 23.13
N PRO A 122 -16.95 -6.35 23.60
CA PRO A 122 -17.40 -6.09 24.96
C PRO A 122 -18.74 -6.75 25.31
N ARG A 123 -19.60 -7.03 24.32
CA ARG A 123 -20.93 -7.62 24.52
C ARG A 123 -20.85 -9.11 24.82
N THR A 124 -19.83 -9.79 24.29
CA THR A 124 -19.67 -11.24 24.44
C THR A 124 -18.49 -11.61 25.35
N GLY A 125 -17.54 -10.70 25.56
CA GLY A 125 -16.28 -10.97 26.25
C GLY A 125 -15.33 -11.88 25.45
N LEU A 126 -15.63 -12.16 24.18
CA LEU A 126 -14.90 -13.09 23.34
C LEU A 126 -14.32 -12.39 22.09
N GLN A 127 -13.30 -13.01 21.49
CA GLN A 127 -12.82 -12.58 20.18
C GLN A 127 -13.87 -12.92 19.11
N PRO A 128 -14.29 -11.98 18.24
CA PRO A 128 -15.28 -12.24 17.21
C PRO A 128 -14.74 -13.18 16.13
N TYR A 129 -15.63 -13.75 15.31
CA TYR A 129 -15.24 -14.66 14.22
C TYR A 129 -14.51 -13.92 13.09
N ALA A 130 -14.99 -12.71 12.77
CA ALA A 130 -14.37 -11.74 11.87
C ALA A 130 -14.65 -10.33 12.40
N CYS A 131 -13.91 -9.32 11.95
CA CYS A 131 -14.15 -7.94 12.35
C CYS A 131 -13.75 -6.95 11.26
N VAL A 132 -14.65 -6.03 10.93
CA VAL A 132 -14.35 -4.89 10.04
C VAL A 132 -13.90 -3.73 10.91
N GLN A 133 -12.76 -3.13 10.55
CA GLN A 133 -12.26 -1.94 11.25
C GLN A 133 -12.55 -0.69 10.43
N LEU A 134 -13.02 0.35 11.10
CA LEU A 134 -13.22 1.68 10.56
C LEU A 134 -12.18 2.60 11.20
N ARG A 135 -11.38 3.29 10.38
CA ARG A 135 -10.35 4.23 10.85
C ARG A 135 -10.88 5.65 10.74
N LEU A 136 -10.66 6.43 11.79
CA LEU A 136 -10.92 7.87 11.80
C LEU A 136 -10.23 8.56 10.60
N GLU A 137 -10.99 9.29 9.80
CA GLU A 137 -10.45 10.06 8.66
C GLU A 137 -10.12 11.51 9.03
N ASN A 138 -10.80 12.08 10.03
CA ASN A 138 -10.57 13.44 10.48
C ASN A 138 -10.74 13.58 12.00
N LEU A 139 -10.20 14.66 12.55
CA LEU A 139 -10.22 14.93 14.00
C LEU A 139 -11.62 15.21 14.55
N LEU A 140 -12.60 15.55 13.70
CA LEU A 140 -13.99 15.76 14.10
C LEU A 140 -14.73 14.43 14.34
N ALA A 141 -14.16 13.31 13.89
CA ALA A 141 -14.75 11.98 14.01
C ALA A 141 -16.11 11.83 13.32
N ASP A 142 -16.40 12.66 12.32
CA ASP A 142 -17.63 12.60 11.51
C ASP A 142 -17.47 11.70 10.27
N ALA A 143 -16.25 11.26 9.94
CA ALA A 143 -15.96 10.39 8.80
C ALA A 143 -15.01 9.25 9.16
N TYR A 144 -15.35 8.05 8.69
CA TYR A 144 -14.58 6.84 8.94
C TYR A 144 -14.32 6.03 7.67
N ASN A 145 -13.06 5.71 7.40
CA ASN A 145 -12.65 4.86 6.30
C ASN A 145 -12.74 3.37 6.67
N ILE A 146 -13.31 2.55 5.78
CA ILE A 146 -13.36 1.10 5.99
C ILE A 146 -12.00 0.49 5.61
N VAL A 147 -11.28 0.01 6.62
CA VAL A 147 -9.88 -0.44 6.48
C VAL A 147 -9.80 -1.72 5.65
N GLY A 148 -9.06 -1.66 4.54
CA GLY A 148 -8.82 -2.83 3.68
C GLY A 148 -10.02 -3.25 2.81
N PHE A 149 -11.00 -2.35 2.64
CA PHE A 149 -12.23 -2.55 1.87
C PHE A 149 -12.23 -1.83 0.53
N GLN A 150 -11.05 -1.57 -0.02
CA GLN A 150 -10.93 -1.11 -1.40
C GLN A 150 -11.63 -2.07 -2.36
N CYS A 151 -12.38 -1.54 -3.33
CA CYS A 151 -13.21 -2.37 -4.21
C CYS A 151 -13.51 -1.70 -5.56
N HIS A 152 -13.98 -2.50 -6.52
CA HIS A 152 -14.48 -2.10 -7.83
C HIS A 152 -15.93 -2.55 -8.06
N ILE A 153 -16.67 -2.73 -6.97
CA ILE A 153 -18.09 -3.08 -6.97
C ILE A 153 -18.93 -1.85 -7.39
N LYS A 154 -20.04 -2.03 -8.10
CA LYS A 154 -20.95 -0.90 -8.43
C LYS A 154 -21.48 -0.26 -7.15
N TYR A 155 -21.69 1.06 -7.14
CA TYR A 155 -22.09 1.79 -5.91
C TYR A 155 -23.37 1.26 -5.26
N GLY A 156 -24.39 0.88 -6.04
CA GLY A 156 -25.61 0.26 -5.50
C GLY A 156 -25.33 -1.07 -4.78
N GLU A 157 -24.44 -1.87 -5.35
CA GLU A 157 -24.02 -3.15 -4.79
C GLU A 157 -23.09 -2.98 -3.58
N GLN A 158 -22.22 -1.96 -3.58
CA GLN A 158 -21.43 -1.61 -2.41
C GLN A 158 -22.32 -1.28 -1.23
N ARG A 159 -23.32 -0.42 -1.41
CA ARG A 159 -24.29 -0.11 -0.35
C ARG A 159 -24.95 -1.39 0.18
N ARG A 160 -25.48 -2.22 -0.71
CA ARG A 160 -26.16 -3.48 -0.36
C ARG A 160 -25.26 -4.42 0.44
N VAL A 161 -24.01 -4.59 0.03
CA VAL A 161 -23.06 -5.53 0.66
C VAL A 161 -22.51 -4.96 1.98
N LEU A 162 -22.12 -3.69 2.01
CA LEU A 162 -21.52 -3.06 3.18
C LEU A 162 -22.53 -2.88 4.32
N GLN A 163 -23.82 -2.67 4.02
CA GLN A 163 -24.88 -2.61 5.03
C GLN A 163 -25.21 -3.99 5.64
N LEU A 164 -24.59 -5.09 5.18
CA LEU A 164 -24.63 -6.38 5.88
C LEU A 164 -23.64 -6.45 7.06
N ILE A 165 -22.74 -5.47 7.19
CA ILE A 165 -21.77 -5.41 8.28
C ILE A 165 -22.51 -4.95 9.56
N PRO A 166 -22.43 -5.71 10.67
CA PRO A 166 -23.05 -5.32 11.92
C PRO A 166 -22.51 -3.97 12.41
N GLY A 167 -23.41 -3.07 12.77
CA GLY A 167 -23.08 -1.68 13.09
C GLY A 167 -23.17 -0.71 11.91
N LEU A 168 -23.29 -1.21 10.67
CA LEU A 168 -23.38 -0.41 9.45
C LEU A 168 -24.71 -0.60 8.71
N GLU A 169 -25.73 -1.16 9.34
CA GLU A 169 -26.99 -1.53 8.70
C GLU A 169 -27.73 -0.32 8.11
N GLN A 170 -27.56 0.84 8.75
CA GLN A 170 -28.12 2.13 8.32
C GLN A 170 -27.03 3.12 7.91
N ALA A 171 -25.81 2.64 7.66
CA ALA A 171 -24.68 3.50 7.34
C ALA A 171 -24.94 4.34 6.09
N GLU A 172 -24.67 5.63 6.19
CA GLU A 172 -24.54 6.53 5.05
C GLU A 172 -23.09 6.57 4.60
N PHE A 173 -22.89 6.48 3.28
CA PHE A 173 -21.56 6.48 2.68
C PHE A 173 -21.29 7.86 2.07
N ILE A 174 -20.36 8.59 2.69
CA ILE A 174 -19.83 9.86 2.17
C ILE A 174 -19.17 9.62 0.81
N ARG A 175 -18.47 8.48 0.70
CA ARG A 175 -17.75 8.08 -0.52
C ARG A 175 -17.77 6.56 -0.66
N PHE A 176 -18.05 6.08 -1.86
CA PHE A 176 -17.91 4.66 -2.20
C PHE A 176 -16.48 4.33 -2.65
N GLY A 177 -16.11 3.05 -2.57
CA GLY A 177 -14.85 2.57 -3.11
C GLY A 177 -14.83 2.64 -4.64
N GLN A 178 -13.64 2.80 -5.20
CA GLN A 178 -13.46 2.88 -6.65
C GLN A 178 -12.00 2.60 -7.05
N MET A 179 -11.79 2.10 -8.26
CA MET A 179 -10.47 2.04 -8.86
C MET A 179 -10.03 3.43 -9.33
N HIS A 180 -8.85 3.84 -8.87
CA HIS A 180 -8.11 4.98 -9.36
C HIS A 180 -6.97 4.51 -10.26
N ARG A 181 -6.86 5.15 -11.42
CA ARG A 181 -5.70 5.00 -12.29
C ARG A 181 -4.56 5.83 -11.72
N ASN A 182 -3.49 5.16 -11.29
CA ASN A 182 -2.27 5.79 -10.82
C ASN A 182 -1.19 5.75 -11.89
N THR A 183 -0.55 6.88 -12.13
CA THR A 183 0.51 6.98 -13.14
C THR A 183 1.86 6.55 -12.57
N TYR A 184 2.57 5.65 -13.25
CA TYR A 184 3.96 5.30 -12.95
C TYR A 184 4.73 4.87 -14.20
N ILE A 185 6.05 4.95 -14.13
CA ILE A 185 6.93 4.49 -15.21
C ILE A 185 7.39 3.05 -14.98
N CYS A 186 7.76 2.32 -16.03
CA CYS A 186 8.44 1.03 -15.87
C CYS A 186 9.90 1.24 -15.43
N SER A 187 10.08 1.49 -14.14
CA SER A 187 11.38 1.85 -13.55
C SER A 187 12.51 0.89 -13.91
N PRO A 188 12.34 -0.44 -13.99
CA PRO A 188 13.47 -1.31 -14.31
C PRO A 188 14.05 -1.07 -15.70
N ARG A 189 13.21 -0.67 -16.66
CA ARG A 189 13.65 -0.29 -18.01
C ARG A 189 14.33 1.07 -18.03
N LEU A 190 13.86 1.98 -17.18
CA LEU A 190 14.14 3.40 -17.32
C LEU A 190 15.17 3.93 -16.34
N LEU A 191 15.27 3.39 -15.13
CA LEU A 191 16.01 3.99 -14.02
C LEU A 191 17.25 3.19 -13.63
N ARG A 192 18.27 3.90 -13.15
CA ARG A 192 19.38 3.38 -12.35
C ARG A 192 19.00 3.40 -10.86
N GLU A 193 19.80 2.74 -10.02
CA GLU A 193 19.64 2.77 -8.55
C GLU A 193 19.79 4.18 -7.94
N THR A 194 20.42 5.10 -8.68
CA THR A 194 20.52 6.53 -8.34
C THR A 194 19.23 7.31 -8.62
N LEU A 195 18.19 6.64 -9.12
CA LEU A 195 16.91 7.19 -9.58
C LEU A 195 17.00 8.07 -10.83
N GLN A 196 18.17 8.13 -11.47
CA GLN A 196 18.35 8.77 -12.78
C GLN A 196 17.82 7.89 -13.90
N MET A 197 17.30 8.51 -14.95
CA MET A 197 17.03 7.80 -16.18
C MET A 197 18.34 7.27 -16.81
N ARG A 198 18.27 6.07 -17.38
CA ARG A 198 19.38 5.41 -18.08
C ARG A 198 19.81 6.23 -19.31
N LEU A 199 18.85 6.61 -20.16
CA LEU A 199 19.07 7.37 -21.39
C LEU A 199 19.18 8.89 -21.19
N HIS A 200 18.59 9.43 -20.12
CA HIS A 200 18.61 10.86 -19.81
C HIS A 200 19.14 11.11 -18.38
N PRO A 201 20.45 11.01 -18.12
CA PRO A 201 20.99 11.01 -16.75
C PRO A 201 20.72 12.28 -15.92
N ARG A 202 20.25 13.36 -16.55
CA ARG A 202 19.85 14.60 -15.86
C ARG A 202 18.38 14.62 -15.42
N VAL A 203 17.61 13.61 -15.79
CA VAL A 203 16.21 13.44 -15.40
C VAL A 203 16.13 12.37 -14.32
N LEU A 204 15.50 12.70 -13.19
CA LEU A 204 15.34 11.81 -12.05
C LEU A 204 13.86 11.62 -11.71
N PHE A 205 13.50 10.40 -11.31
CA PHE A 205 12.15 10.04 -10.90
C PHE A 205 12.13 9.61 -9.44
N ALA A 206 11.17 10.11 -8.67
CA ALA A 206 11.00 9.80 -7.27
C ALA A 206 9.53 9.96 -6.87
N GLY A 207 9.16 9.35 -5.74
CA GLY A 207 7.77 9.24 -5.32
C GLY A 207 6.99 8.25 -6.17
N GLN A 208 5.68 8.22 -6.01
CA GLN A 208 4.83 7.18 -6.61
C GLN A 208 5.00 6.99 -8.12
N ILE A 209 5.30 8.05 -8.87
CA ILE A 209 5.55 7.96 -10.33
C ILE A 209 6.75 7.07 -10.69
N SER A 210 7.69 6.83 -9.77
CA SER A 210 8.79 5.87 -9.96
C SER A 210 8.41 4.43 -9.62
N GLY A 211 7.14 4.12 -9.34
CA GLY A 211 6.70 2.76 -8.97
C GLY A 211 7.01 2.41 -7.52
N ILE A 212 6.85 3.36 -6.59
CA ILE A 212 6.82 3.06 -5.15
C ILE A 212 5.43 3.32 -4.59
N GLU A 213 5.17 2.78 -3.41
CA GLU A 213 3.96 3.05 -2.64
C GLU A 213 4.29 3.37 -1.18
N GLY A 214 3.55 4.34 -0.62
CA GLY A 214 3.72 4.80 0.75
C GLY A 214 4.38 6.18 0.86
N TYR A 215 3.94 6.95 1.85
CA TYR A 215 4.46 8.30 2.08
C TYR A 215 5.94 8.28 2.47
N THR A 216 6.35 7.31 3.31
CA THR A 216 7.74 7.14 3.75
C THR A 216 8.66 6.83 2.58
N GLU A 217 8.24 5.94 1.69
CA GLU A 217 8.94 5.58 0.46
C GLU A 217 9.04 6.76 -0.51
N ALA A 218 7.99 7.57 -0.61
CA ALA A 218 8.00 8.78 -1.41
C ALA A 218 8.99 9.82 -0.88
N MET A 219 9.02 10.04 0.43
CA MET A 219 10.00 10.92 1.08
C MET A 219 11.43 10.39 0.91
N ALA A 220 11.64 9.09 1.12
CA ALA A 220 12.94 8.45 1.00
C ALA A 220 13.51 8.52 -0.43
N THR A 221 12.70 8.21 -1.44
CA THR A 221 13.11 8.31 -2.84
C THR A 221 13.26 9.77 -3.28
N GLY A 222 12.43 10.67 -2.76
CA GLY A 222 12.56 12.11 -2.97
C GLY A 222 13.89 12.65 -2.44
N MET A 223 14.29 12.25 -1.24
CA MET A 223 15.58 12.57 -0.64
C MET A 223 16.73 12.05 -1.51
N LEU A 224 16.72 10.77 -1.89
CA LEU A 224 17.78 10.18 -2.71
C LEU A 224 17.90 10.87 -4.09
N ALA A 225 16.78 11.12 -4.77
CA ALA A 225 16.78 11.84 -6.05
C ALA A 225 17.23 13.30 -5.89
N GLY A 226 16.83 13.98 -4.81
CA GLY A 226 17.26 15.34 -4.50
C GLY A 226 18.76 15.44 -4.28
N MET A 227 19.33 14.54 -3.46
CA MET A 227 20.77 14.44 -3.24
C MET A 227 21.51 14.22 -4.57
N ASN A 228 21.06 13.29 -5.40
CA ASN A 228 21.68 13.04 -6.69
C ASN A 228 21.52 14.20 -7.68
N ALA A 229 20.38 14.91 -7.66
CA ALA A 229 20.19 16.12 -8.46
C ALA A 229 21.17 17.23 -8.04
N ALA A 230 21.35 17.45 -6.74
CA ALA A 230 22.32 18.41 -6.21
C ALA A 230 23.76 18.04 -6.60
N ARG A 231 24.12 16.76 -6.48
CA ARG A 231 25.44 16.25 -6.90
C ARG A 231 25.69 16.50 -8.38
N LEU A 232 24.71 16.21 -9.26
CA LEU A 232 24.81 16.51 -10.69
C LEU A 232 24.98 18.01 -10.97
N ALA A 233 24.25 18.87 -10.25
CA ALA A 233 24.35 20.32 -10.39
C ALA A 233 25.76 20.84 -10.01
N TRP A 234 26.43 20.18 -9.06
CA TRP A 234 27.81 20.46 -8.66
C TRP A 234 28.87 19.68 -9.45
N GLY A 235 28.49 18.94 -10.50
CA GLY A 235 29.42 18.15 -11.29
C GLY A 235 30.04 16.96 -10.53
N LYS A 236 29.43 16.53 -9.41
CA LYS A 236 29.81 15.35 -8.65
C LYS A 236 29.15 14.10 -9.23
N GLU A 237 29.78 12.94 -9.05
CA GLU A 237 29.17 11.66 -9.38
C GLU A 237 27.98 11.36 -8.48
N THR A 238 26.89 10.86 -9.06
CA THR A 238 25.72 10.38 -8.30
C THR A 238 26.03 9.12 -7.52
N ALA A 239 25.38 8.95 -6.37
CA ALA A 239 25.59 7.82 -5.48
C ALA A 239 24.28 7.04 -5.27
N ALA A 240 24.35 5.72 -5.41
CA ALA A 240 23.26 4.82 -5.06
C ALA A 240 23.30 4.52 -3.56
N ALA A 241 22.14 4.50 -2.90
CA ALA A 241 22.06 4.09 -1.51
C ALA A 241 22.42 2.60 -1.38
N PRO A 242 23.08 2.18 -0.27
CA PRO A 242 23.62 0.84 -0.15
C PRO A 242 22.51 -0.21 -0.10
N ARG A 243 22.73 -1.36 -0.75
CA ARG A 243 21.74 -2.44 -0.88
C ARG A 243 21.20 -2.98 0.44
N TRP A 244 21.97 -2.88 1.54
CA TRP A 244 21.55 -3.27 2.88
C TRP A 244 20.58 -2.30 3.55
N SER A 245 20.53 -1.04 3.09
CA SER A 245 19.55 -0.06 3.58
C SER A 245 18.17 -0.31 2.97
N ALA A 246 17.12 0.13 3.65
CA ALA A 246 15.75 0.07 3.12
C ALA A 246 15.62 0.86 1.80
N ILE A 247 16.16 2.09 1.76
CA ILE A 247 16.09 2.96 0.57
C ILE A 247 16.88 2.35 -0.59
N GLY A 248 18.10 1.86 -0.35
CA GLY A 248 18.91 1.21 -1.38
C GLY A 248 18.30 -0.09 -1.89
N SER A 249 17.65 -0.86 -1.01
CA SER A 249 16.89 -2.05 -1.42
C SER A 249 15.71 -1.72 -2.33
N LEU A 250 14.97 -0.66 -1.99
CA LEU A 250 13.85 -0.19 -2.77
C LEU A 250 14.33 0.34 -4.14
N ALA A 251 15.36 1.19 -4.16
CA ALA A 251 15.95 1.70 -5.40
C ALA A 251 16.54 0.58 -6.27
N PHE A 252 17.13 -0.44 -5.67
CA PHE A 252 17.58 -1.63 -6.37
C PHE A 252 16.42 -2.37 -7.03
N TYR A 253 15.30 -2.59 -6.31
CA TYR A 253 14.09 -3.19 -6.88
C TYR A 253 13.58 -2.38 -8.07
N LEU A 254 13.47 -1.06 -7.92
CA LEU A 254 13.05 -0.17 -9.00
C LEU A 254 13.92 -0.29 -10.24
N ALA A 255 15.22 -0.49 -10.09
CA ALA A 255 16.15 -0.58 -11.22
C ALA A 255 16.29 -1.98 -11.82
N HIS A 256 15.93 -3.05 -11.08
CA HIS A 256 16.27 -4.44 -11.43
C HIS A 256 15.13 -5.45 -11.41
N ALA A 257 13.92 -5.06 -10.99
CA ALA A 257 12.76 -5.95 -11.06
C ALA A 257 12.48 -6.40 -12.51
N ASP A 258 11.80 -7.53 -12.69
CA ASP A 258 11.38 -7.97 -14.02
C ASP A 258 10.43 -6.94 -14.63
N ALA A 259 10.88 -6.28 -15.68
CA ALA A 259 10.12 -5.24 -16.37
C ALA A 259 8.78 -5.71 -16.93
N LYS A 260 8.63 -7.01 -17.24
CA LYS A 260 7.36 -7.56 -17.76
C LYS A 260 6.28 -7.63 -16.68
N ASN A 261 6.68 -7.86 -15.44
CA ASN A 261 5.80 -8.07 -14.29
C ASN A 261 6.03 -6.99 -13.22
N PHE A 262 6.54 -5.82 -13.62
CA PHE A 262 6.91 -4.78 -12.68
C PHE A 262 5.66 -4.14 -12.07
N GLN A 263 5.60 -4.18 -10.75
CA GLN A 263 4.55 -3.56 -9.94
C GLN A 263 5.19 -2.53 -9.01
N PRO A 264 4.44 -1.50 -8.59
CA PRO A 264 4.88 -0.63 -7.52
C PRO A 264 5.29 -1.42 -6.27
N ALA A 265 6.15 -0.88 -5.42
CA ALA A 265 6.52 -1.55 -4.18
C ALA A 265 6.64 -0.60 -2.99
N ASN A 266 6.27 -1.10 -1.82
CA ASN A 266 6.61 -0.50 -0.54
C ASN A 266 7.82 -1.21 0.09
N THR A 267 8.36 -0.64 1.16
CA THR A 267 9.51 -1.22 1.86
C THR A 267 9.08 -2.46 2.63
N THR A 268 9.70 -3.60 2.33
CA THR A 268 9.50 -4.84 3.11
C THR A 268 10.82 -5.52 3.42
N PHE A 269 10.85 -6.37 4.45
CA PHE A 269 12.02 -7.20 4.76
C PHE A 269 12.39 -8.18 3.64
N ALA A 270 11.46 -8.47 2.71
CA ALA A 270 11.73 -9.31 1.55
C ALA A 270 12.59 -8.59 0.49
N LEU A 271 12.56 -7.25 0.46
CA LEU A 271 13.44 -6.47 -0.40
C LEU A 271 14.86 -6.41 0.14
N LEU A 272 15.09 -6.54 1.45
CA LEU A 272 16.43 -6.51 2.04
C LEU A 272 17.24 -7.77 1.67
N PRO A 273 18.58 -7.67 1.63
CA PRO A 273 19.43 -8.84 1.45
C PRO A 273 19.12 -9.92 2.51
N ALA A 274 19.06 -11.17 2.06
CA ALA A 274 18.90 -12.30 2.96
C ALA A 274 20.13 -12.42 3.85
N LEU A 275 19.92 -12.68 5.14
CA LEU A 275 21.01 -13.02 6.06
C LEU A 275 21.69 -14.31 5.62
N GLU A 276 23.00 -14.40 5.86
CA GLU A 276 23.80 -15.57 5.55
C GLU A 276 23.27 -16.80 6.30
N PRO A 277 23.39 -18.03 5.73
CA PRO A 277 22.89 -19.25 6.36
C PRO A 277 23.37 -19.44 7.80
N GLU A 278 24.63 -19.10 8.10
CA GLU A 278 25.19 -19.23 9.44
C GLU A 278 24.52 -18.29 10.45
N VAL A 279 24.23 -17.05 10.05
CA VAL A 279 23.48 -16.10 10.89
C VAL A 279 22.06 -16.58 11.12
N ARG A 280 21.42 -17.19 10.10
CA ARG A 280 20.06 -17.74 10.21
C ARG A 280 19.97 -18.96 11.13
N LYS A 281 21.04 -19.75 11.25
CA LYS A 281 21.12 -20.88 12.20
C LYS A 281 21.11 -20.41 13.66
N VAL A 282 21.77 -19.27 13.93
CA VAL A 282 21.82 -18.66 15.26
C VAL A 282 20.55 -17.85 15.56
N ALA A 283 20.12 -17.00 14.63
CA ALA A 283 18.92 -16.17 14.74
C ALA A 283 17.65 -16.94 14.33
N LYS A 284 17.23 -17.88 15.20
CA LYS A 284 16.09 -18.77 14.95
C LYS A 284 14.75 -18.03 14.87
N LYS A 285 14.55 -16.96 15.65
CA LYS A 285 13.30 -16.17 15.62
C LYS A 285 13.33 -15.15 14.48
N LYS A 286 12.16 -14.91 13.88
CA LYS A 286 11.99 -13.91 12.80
C LYS A 286 12.36 -12.50 13.27
N SER A 287 12.00 -12.15 14.51
CA SER A 287 12.36 -10.88 15.15
C SER A 287 13.86 -10.65 15.21
N ASP A 288 14.64 -11.68 15.56
CA ASP A 288 16.09 -11.57 15.72
C ASP A 288 16.75 -11.33 14.36
N ARG A 289 16.28 -12.03 13.32
CA ARG A 289 16.73 -11.79 11.94
C ARG A 289 16.44 -10.38 11.47
N HIS A 290 15.20 -9.92 11.69
CA HIS A 290 14.80 -8.57 11.31
C HIS A 290 15.64 -7.51 12.04
N ARG A 291 15.92 -7.70 13.33
CA ARG A 291 16.78 -6.81 14.11
C ARG A 291 18.18 -6.71 13.50
N ILE A 292 18.81 -7.85 13.17
CA ILE A 292 20.14 -7.87 12.55
C ILE A 292 20.13 -7.16 11.18
N GLN A 293 19.10 -7.39 10.36
CA GLN A 293 18.97 -6.71 9.06
C GLN A 293 18.82 -5.18 9.23
N VAL A 294 18.04 -4.74 10.23
CA VAL A 294 17.89 -3.31 10.55
C VAL A 294 19.21 -2.71 11.01
N GLU A 295 19.92 -3.36 11.94
CA GLU A 295 21.23 -2.90 12.43
C GLU A 295 22.23 -2.75 11.29
N ARG A 296 22.37 -3.78 10.44
CA ARG A 296 23.24 -3.73 9.24
C ARG A 296 22.82 -2.64 8.27
N GLY A 297 21.52 -2.48 8.04
CA GLY A 297 20.99 -1.48 7.12
C GLY A 297 21.27 -0.05 7.59
N LEU A 298 21.08 0.23 8.89
CA LEU A 298 21.40 1.52 9.49
C LEU A 298 22.91 1.82 9.46
N THR A 299 23.75 0.84 9.80
CA THR A 299 25.21 0.99 9.72
C THR A 299 25.66 1.28 8.29
N ALA A 300 25.18 0.52 7.31
CA ALA A 300 25.51 0.72 5.91
C ALA A 300 25.06 2.10 5.41
N PHE A 301 23.83 2.51 5.74
CA PHE A 301 23.29 3.81 5.32
C PHE A 301 24.08 4.98 5.91
N LYS A 302 24.44 4.92 7.20
CA LYS A 302 25.27 5.94 7.84
C LYS A 302 26.67 6.02 7.23
N ALA A 303 27.31 4.88 7.00
CA ALA A 303 28.62 4.84 6.36
C ALA A 303 28.59 5.46 4.96
N TRP A 304 27.53 5.17 4.20
CA TRP A 304 27.30 5.76 2.88
C TRP A 304 27.10 7.28 2.95
N LEU A 305 26.29 7.80 3.87
CA LEU A 305 26.11 9.26 4.05
C LEU A 305 27.45 9.97 4.31
N ASN A 306 28.30 9.38 5.17
CA ASN A 306 29.63 9.91 5.45
C ASN A 306 30.52 9.90 4.19
N GLU A 307 30.50 8.80 3.43
CA GLU A 307 31.29 8.63 2.20
C GLU A 307 30.94 9.69 1.14
N ILE A 308 29.66 10.00 1.00
CA ILE A 308 29.20 10.97 -0.02
C ILE A 308 29.31 12.43 0.44
N GLY A 309 29.71 12.67 1.69
CA GLY A 309 29.89 13.99 2.29
C GLY A 309 28.59 14.67 2.71
N GLU A 310 27.59 13.89 3.13
CA GLU A 310 26.23 14.35 3.49
C GLU A 310 25.88 13.99 4.94
N SER A 311 26.89 13.82 5.79
CA SER A 311 26.73 13.65 7.24
C SER A 311 26.97 14.98 7.95
N ASP A 312 25.97 15.45 8.71
CA ASP A 312 26.15 16.52 9.72
C ASP A 312 27.15 16.09 10.82
#